data_AF-A0A098MDT4-F1
#
_entry.id   AF-A0A098MDT4-F1
#
_cell.length_a   1.000
_cell.length_b   1.000
_cell.length_c   1.000
_cell.angle_alpha   90.00
_cell.angle_beta   90.00
_cell.angle_gamma   90.00
#
_symmetry.space_group_name_H-M   'P 1'
#
loop_
_entity.id
_entity.type
_entity.pdbx_description
1 polymer ?
#
loop_
_entity_poly.entity_id
_entity_poly.type
_entity_poly.pdbx_seq_one_letter_code
_entity_poly.pdbx_strand_id
1 'polypeptide(L)'
;MTVNEQSEVQLVHEVRETTDPFAGVSQKALKFLPLYLLVPILYWALFKSIGYELNWKGFALGALGWTVALFLRGPLSLLVQKWPPEKAKNVIVSSSGVLEEGVRLSLLLLTSVSFTWAQSVGQGWAAIEVLFVIINVIMITVLIKRTDEKAMQAKEMLQAQGNIQASPLWGILERIWASAFHIGATLIIAHSPWSVLLLIPLHSGLNLVAVRIAKASIFGTNMLVAALGLVTLTVGILLFQ
;
A
#
# COMPACT_ATOMS: atom_id res chain seq x y z
N MET A 1 -26.05 -15.97 -66.58
CA MET A 1 -26.62 -15.91 -65.22
C MET A 1 -25.47 -15.70 -64.27
N THR A 2 -25.38 -14.48 -63.77
CA THR A 2 -24.29 -13.89 -63.01
C THR A 2 -24.33 -14.36 -61.56
N VAL A 3 -23.14 -14.69 -61.05
CA VAL A 3 -22.85 -15.09 -59.68
C VAL A 3 -23.15 -13.93 -58.74
N ASN A 4 -23.88 -14.21 -57.67
CA ASN A 4 -24.34 -13.24 -56.67
C ASN A 4 -23.21 -12.95 -55.66
N GLU A 5 -22.28 -12.06 -56.03
CA GLU A 5 -21.14 -11.59 -55.22
C GLU A 5 -21.53 -10.57 -54.11
N GLN A 6 -22.81 -10.34 -53.86
CA GLN A 6 -23.25 -9.25 -52.96
C GLN A 6 -23.53 -9.67 -51.51
N SER A 7 -23.24 -10.91 -51.09
CA SER A 7 -23.51 -11.35 -49.71
C SER A 7 -22.29 -11.43 -48.78
N GLU A 8 -21.06 -11.21 -49.28
CA GLU A 8 -19.83 -11.36 -48.47
C GLU A 8 -19.27 -10.06 -47.87
N VAL A 9 -19.86 -8.90 -48.17
CA VAL A 9 -19.32 -7.58 -47.73
C VAL A 9 -20.07 -6.99 -46.52
N GLN A 10 -20.85 -7.81 -45.80
CA GLN A 10 -21.48 -7.42 -44.52
C GLN A 10 -20.80 -8.03 -43.28
N LEU A 11 -19.54 -8.45 -43.40
CA LEU A 11 -18.60 -8.50 -42.26
C LEU A 11 -18.02 -7.10 -42.04
N VAL A 12 -18.88 -6.10 -41.89
CA VAL A 12 -18.50 -4.82 -41.31
C VAL A 12 -18.19 -5.13 -39.86
N HIS A 13 -16.89 -5.10 -39.55
CA HIS A 13 -16.32 -4.98 -38.22
C HIS A 13 -17.34 -4.42 -37.23
N GLU A 14 -17.99 -5.32 -36.50
CA GLU A 14 -18.58 -4.99 -35.21
C GLU A 14 -17.36 -4.66 -34.33
N VAL A 15 -16.94 -3.41 -34.39
CA VAL A 15 -16.03 -2.81 -33.43
C VAL A 15 -16.77 -2.98 -32.12
N ARG A 16 -16.47 -4.08 -31.40
CA ARG A 16 -16.74 -4.16 -29.98
C ARG A 16 -16.15 -2.89 -29.41
N GLU A 17 -17.00 -1.91 -29.10
CA GLU A 17 -16.68 -0.90 -28.13
C GLU A 17 -16.34 -1.69 -26.87
N THR A 18 -15.05 -1.98 -26.70
CA THR A 18 -14.53 -2.45 -25.43
C THR A 18 -14.73 -1.27 -24.51
N THR A 19 -15.88 -1.20 -23.85
CA THR A 19 -16.15 -0.27 -22.77
C THR A 19 -14.97 -0.38 -21.84
N ASP A 20 -14.11 0.65 -21.85
CA ASP A 20 -12.89 0.66 -21.08
C ASP A 20 -13.27 0.38 -19.62
N PRO A 21 -12.90 -0.78 -19.02
CA PRO A 21 -13.31 -1.14 -17.68
C PRO A 21 -12.75 -0.17 -16.62
N PHE A 22 -11.85 0.73 -17.03
CA PHE A 22 -11.28 1.78 -16.22
C PHE A 22 -11.99 3.14 -16.37
N ALA A 23 -12.89 3.30 -17.34
CA ALA A 23 -13.63 4.53 -17.56
C ALA A 23 -14.51 4.85 -16.34
N GLY A 24 -14.25 5.98 -15.67
CA GLY A 24 -15.02 6.47 -14.53
C GLY A 24 -14.47 6.11 -13.14
N VAL A 25 -13.72 5.00 -12.99
CA VAL A 25 -13.06 4.65 -11.71
C VAL A 25 -11.94 5.65 -11.41
N SER A 26 -11.14 5.98 -12.43
CA SER A 26 -10.01 6.89 -12.31
C SER A 26 -10.41 8.32 -11.93
N GLN A 27 -11.48 8.86 -12.51
CA GLN A 27 -12.01 10.19 -12.18
C GLN A 27 -12.53 10.27 -10.74
N LYS A 28 -13.20 9.21 -10.25
CA LYS A 28 -13.65 9.16 -8.85
C LYS A 28 -12.45 9.10 -7.91
N ALA A 29 -11.46 8.25 -8.17
CA ALA A 29 -10.27 8.13 -7.32
C ALA A 29 -9.52 9.46 -7.16
N LEU A 30 -9.33 10.23 -8.25
CA LEU A 30 -8.68 11.54 -8.19
C LEU A 30 -9.41 12.55 -7.27
N LYS A 31 -10.74 12.53 -7.24
CA LYS A 31 -11.52 13.44 -6.37
C LYS A 31 -11.30 13.18 -4.88
N PHE A 32 -10.98 11.94 -4.52
CA PHE A 32 -10.77 11.54 -3.13
C PHE A 32 -9.30 11.59 -2.69
N LEU A 33 -8.35 11.85 -3.60
CA LEU A 33 -6.93 12.00 -3.26
C LEU A 33 -6.65 13.00 -2.13
N PRO A 34 -7.30 14.18 -2.06
CA PRO A 34 -7.05 15.11 -0.95
C PRO A 34 -7.36 14.51 0.43
N LEU A 35 -8.29 13.55 0.53
CA LEU A 35 -8.61 12.90 1.80
C LEU A 35 -7.49 11.99 2.30
N TYR A 36 -6.65 11.45 1.41
CA TYR A 36 -5.48 10.67 1.83
C TYR A 36 -4.51 11.53 2.65
N LEU A 37 -4.35 12.81 2.30
CA LEU A 37 -3.48 13.74 3.04
C LEU A 37 -3.99 14.04 4.45
N LEU A 38 -5.27 13.79 4.74
CA LEU A 38 -5.81 13.93 6.08
C LEU A 38 -5.34 12.80 7.01
N VAL A 39 -4.88 11.65 6.49
CA VAL A 39 -4.45 10.52 7.32
C VAL A 39 -3.23 10.87 8.19
N PRO A 40 -2.13 11.42 7.66
CA PRO A 40 -1.02 11.88 8.50
C PRO A 40 -1.42 13.00 9.47
N ILE A 41 -2.28 13.93 9.04
CA ILE A 41 -2.76 15.03 9.88
C ILE A 41 -3.57 14.49 11.07
N LEU A 42 -4.39 13.46 10.85
CA LEU A 42 -5.19 12.81 11.89
C LEU A 42 -4.30 12.18 12.97
N TYR A 43 -3.24 11.47 12.60
CA TYR A 43 -2.30 10.91 13.59
C TYR A 43 -1.50 12.00 14.29
N TRP A 44 -1.07 13.04 13.59
CA TRP A 44 -0.42 14.19 14.21
C TRP A 44 -1.32 14.84 15.27
N ALA A 45 -2.59 15.08 14.93
CA ALA A 45 -3.57 15.64 15.86
C ALA A 45 -3.86 14.71 17.04
N LEU A 46 -3.93 13.40 16.82
CA LEU A 46 -4.10 12.39 17.87
C LEU A 46 -2.95 12.42 18.87
N PHE A 47 -1.69 12.39 18.43
CA PHE A 47 -0.55 12.42 19.35
C PHE A 47 -0.41 13.78 20.05
N LYS A 48 -0.72 14.87 19.34
CA LYS A 48 -0.72 16.20 19.92
C LYS A 48 -1.78 16.37 21.02
N SER A 49 -2.97 15.78 20.85
CA SER A 49 -4.05 15.87 21.86
C SER A 49 -3.75 15.11 23.15
N ILE A 50 -2.88 14.10 23.10
CA ILE A 50 -2.38 13.37 24.29
C ILE A 50 -1.03 13.89 24.80
N GLY A 51 -0.56 15.05 24.30
CA GLY A 51 0.58 15.79 24.85
C GLY A 51 1.95 15.51 24.21
N TYR A 52 2.01 14.79 23.07
CA TYR A 52 3.27 14.53 22.39
C TYR A 52 3.45 15.42 21.15
N GLU A 53 4.61 16.06 21.07
CA GLU A 53 4.99 16.88 19.92
C GLU A 53 5.68 16.06 18.83
N LEU A 54 5.56 16.51 17.60
CA LEU A 54 6.22 15.87 16.46
C LEU A 54 7.71 16.23 16.43
N ASN A 55 8.57 15.21 16.46
CA ASN A 55 9.98 15.38 16.17
C ASN A 55 10.21 15.27 14.66
N TRP A 56 10.45 16.41 14.00
CA TRP A 56 10.65 16.47 12.54
C TRP A 56 11.83 15.63 12.03
N LYS A 57 12.90 15.46 12.83
CA LYS A 57 14.03 14.60 12.44
C LYS A 57 13.62 13.13 12.45
N GLY A 58 12.94 12.70 13.51
CA GLY A 58 12.38 11.35 13.60
C GLY A 58 11.39 11.08 12.47
N PHE A 59 10.49 12.03 12.19
CA PHE A 59 9.54 11.94 11.07
C PHE A 59 10.24 11.77 9.72
N ALA A 60 11.20 12.63 9.39
CA ALA A 60 11.94 12.55 8.12
C ALA A 60 12.72 11.23 8.00
N LEU A 61 13.32 10.76 9.09
CA LEU A 61 14.03 9.48 9.13
C LEU A 61 13.08 8.28 9.00
N GLY A 62 11.88 8.36 9.57
CA GLY A 62 10.84 7.34 9.36
C GLY A 62 10.41 7.24 7.90
N ALA A 63 10.19 8.39 7.25
CA ALA A 63 9.88 8.45 5.82
C ALA A 63 11.01 7.88 4.95
N LEU A 64 12.26 8.23 5.27
CA LEU A 64 13.43 7.69 4.59
C LEU A 64 13.57 6.18 4.82
N GLY A 65 13.35 5.71 6.05
CA GLY A 65 13.41 4.28 6.42
C GLY A 65 12.44 3.43 5.61
N TRP A 66 11.17 3.85 5.49
CA TRP A 66 10.20 3.15 4.63
C TRP A 66 10.66 3.15 3.16
N THR A 67 11.21 4.27 2.68
CA THR A 67 11.72 4.37 1.30
C THR A 67 12.87 3.40 1.05
N VAL A 68 13.80 3.27 1.99
CA VAL A 68 14.89 2.28 1.93
C VAL A 68 14.31 0.86 1.92
N ALA A 69 13.34 0.55 2.79
CA ALA A 69 12.70 -0.75 2.82
C ALA A 69 11.99 -1.09 1.50
N LEU A 70 11.36 -0.10 0.84
CA LEU A 70 10.79 -0.25 -0.49
C LEU A 70 11.87 -0.59 -1.52
N PHE A 71 12.98 0.14 -1.53
CA PHE A 71 14.08 -0.12 -2.48
C PHE A 71 14.72 -1.49 -2.30
N LEU A 72 14.78 -2.03 -1.07
CA LEU A 72 15.27 -3.38 -0.81
C LEU A 72 14.39 -4.48 -1.45
N ARG A 73 13.13 -4.18 -1.80
CA ARG A 73 12.30 -5.10 -2.60
C ARG A 73 12.77 -5.21 -4.04
N GLY A 74 13.51 -4.23 -4.57
CA GLY A 74 14.06 -4.24 -5.92
C GLY A 74 15.03 -5.41 -6.15
N PRO A 75 16.12 -5.53 -5.35
CA PRO A 75 17.00 -6.70 -5.38
C PRO A 75 16.25 -8.02 -5.25
N LEU A 76 15.27 -8.11 -4.34
CA LEU A 76 14.45 -9.33 -4.20
C LEU A 76 13.64 -9.63 -5.48
N SER A 77 13.07 -8.61 -6.11
CA SER A 77 12.30 -8.77 -7.35
C SER A 77 13.18 -9.30 -8.48
N LEU A 78 14.46 -8.89 -8.54
CA LEU A 78 15.44 -9.43 -9.49
C LEU A 78 15.76 -10.92 -9.22
N LEU A 79 15.84 -11.32 -7.95
CA LEU A 79 16.08 -12.72 -7.57
C LEU A 79 14.94 -13.65 -7.99
N VAL A 80 13.69 -13.17 -7.93
CA VAL A 80 12.51 -13.96 -8.29
C VAL A 80 11.97 -13.70 -9.70
N GLN A 81 12.66 -12.90 -10.53
CA GLN A 81 12.14 -12.46 -11.83
C GLN A 81 11.80 -13.60 -12.80
N LYS A 82 12.47 -14.75 -12.67
CA LYS A 82 12.26 -15.94 -13.53
C LYS A 82 11.24 -16.92 -12.94
N TRP A 83 10.67 -16.62 -11.78
CA TRP A 83 9.71 -17.50 -11.12
C TRP A 83 8.30 -17.33 -11.72
N PRO A 84 7.40 -18.31 -11.54
CA PRO A 84 6.00 -18.13 -11.90
C PRO A 84 5.41 -16.87 -11.24
N PRO A 85 4.63 -16.03 -11.96
CA PRO A 85 4.19 -14.72 -11.48
C PRO A 85 3.52 -14.73 -10.10
N GLU A 86 2.62 -15.68 -9.85
CA GLU A 86 1.95 -15.83 -8.55
C GLU A 86 2.93 -16.20 -7.41
N LYS A 87 3.94 -17.03 -7.69
CA LYS A 87 4.97 -17.37 -6.70
C LYS A 87 5.87 -16.16 -6.41
N ALA A 88 6.32 -15.46 -7.45
CA ALA A 88 7.12 -14.25 -7.33
C ALA A 88 6.38 -13.18 -6.51
N LYS A 89 5.10 -12.93 -6.83
CA LYS A 89 4.23 -12.00 -6.10
C LYS A 89 4.13 -12.37 -4.62
N ASN A 90 3.85 -13.63 -4.31
CA ASN A 90 3.73 -14.09 -2.92
C ASN A 90 5.04 -13.90 -2.15
N VAL A 91 6.20 -14.20 -2.75
CA VAL A 91 7.51 -13.97 -2.10
C VAL A 91 7.73 -12.49 -1.83
N ILE A 92 7.55 -11.64 -2.84
CA ILE A 92 7.75 -10.19 -2.70
C ILE A 92 6.82 -9.63 -1.62
N VAL A 93 5.53 -9.97 -1.63
CA VAL A 93 4.57 -9.52 -0.61
C VAL A 93 4.95 -10.06 0.78
N SER A 94 5.32 -11.34 0.88
CA SER A 94 5.70 -11.95 2.16
C SER A 94 7.02 -11.40 2.74
N SER A 95 7.90 -10.86 1.89
CA SER A 95 9.15 -10.25 2.33
C SER A 95 8.97 -8.87 2.95
N SER A 96 7.81 -8.23 2.77
CA SER A 96 7.59 -6.85 3.22
C SER A 96 7.84 -6.69 4.71
N GLY A 97 7.36 -7.62 5.55
CA GLY A 97 7.58 -7.59 7.00
C GLY A 97 9.06 -7.69 7.34
N VAL A 98 9.80 -8.61 6.72
CA VAL A 98 11.25 -8.77 6.96
C VAL A 98 11.99 -7.46 6.65
N LEU A 99 11.73 -6.88 5.47
CA LEU A 99 12.44 -5.69 5.01
C LEU A 99 12.04 -4.45 5.82
N GLU A 100 10.75 -4.24 6.07
CA GLU A 100 10.28 -3.06 6.78
C GLU A 100 10.60 -3.11 8.26
N GLU A 101 10.30 -4.22 8.95
CA GLU A 101 10.60 -4.34 10.38
C GLU A 101 12.12 -4.37 10.62
N GLY A 102 12.90 -4.97 9.72
CA GLY A 102 14.36 -4.98 9.79
C GLY A 102 14.98 -3.58 9.66
N VAL A 103 14.50 -2.78 8.70
CA VAL A 103 14.94 -1.38 8.55
C VAL A 103 14.46 -0.54 9.74
N ARG A 104 13.23 -0.74 10.22
CA ARG A 104 12.67 -0.01 11.36
C ARG A 104 13.47 -0.26 12.64
N LEU A 105 13.78 -1.52 12.93
CA LEU A 105 14.64 -1.90 14.05
C LEU A 105 16.01 -1.24 13.93
N SER A 106 16.65 -1.37 12.75
CA SER A 106 17.97 -0.78 12.52
C SER A 106 17.96 0.73 12.74
N LEU A 107 16.93 1.43 12.23
CA LEU A 107 16.76 2.86 12.41
C LEU A 107 16.66 3.23 13.90
N LEU A 108 15.81 2.54 14.66
CA LEU A 108 15.60 2.82 16.08
C LEU A 108 16.85 2.55 16.93
N LEU A 109 17.57 1.46 16.66
CA LEU A 109 18.83 1.13 17.34
C LEU A 109 19.95 2.14 17.05
N LEU A 110 20.00 2.68 15.83
CA LEU A 110 21.01 3.66 15.43
C LEU A 110 20.67 5.10 15.83
N THR A 111 19.46 5.36 16.32
CA THR A 111 18.99 6.73 16.59
C THR A 111 18.50 6.89 18.03
N SER A 112 17.22 6.64 18.30
CA SER A 112 16.63 6.74 19.63
C SER A 112 15.41 5.83 19.73
N VAL A 113 15.16 5.39 20.96
CA VAL A 113 13.99 4.58 21.33
C VAL A 113 13.02 5.36 22.25
N SER A 114 13.25 6.66 22.47
CA SER A 114 12.33 7.49 23.25
C SER A 114 10.96 7.57 22.56
N PHE A 115 9.88 7.68 23.35
CA PHE A 115 8.51 7.71 22.83
C PHE A 115 8.32 8.78 21.74
N THR A 116 8.68 10.03 22.04
CA THR A 116 8.53 11.16 21.11
C THR A 116 9.29 10.93 19.80
N TRP A 117 10.43 10.26 19.85
CA TRP A 117 11.17 9.89 18.64
C TRP A 117 10.47 8.76 17.89
N ALA A 118 10.18 7.65 18.55
CA ALA A 118 9.58 6.45 17.96
C ALA A 118 8.20 6.75 17.35
N GLN A 119 7.35 7.51 18.04
CA GLN A 119 6.04 7.92 17.52
C GLN A 119 6.20 8.80 16.26
N SER A 120 7.20 9.69 16.23
CA SER A 120 7.47 10.54 15.06
C SER A 120 8.02 9.73 13.88
N VAL A 121 8.93 8.78 14.14
CA VAL A 121 9.41 7.81 13.14
C VAL A 121 8.23 7.04 12.54
N GLY A 122 7.35 6.50 13.39
CA GLY A 122 6.16 5.78 12.95
C GLY A 122 5.23 6.64 12.09
N GLN A 123 4.99 7.90 12.49
CA GLN A 123 4.18 8.84 11.70
C GLN A 123 4.83 9.15 10.35
N GLY A 124 6.15 9.35 10.31
CA GLY A 124 6.90 9.56 9.07
C GLY A 124 6.82 8.37 8.12
N TRP A 125 6.95 7.16 8.68
CA TRP A 125 6.81 5.89 7.97
C TRP A 125 5.42 5.75 7.33
N ALA A 126 4.36 6.00 8.09
CA ALA A 126 2.99 5.96 7.60
C ALA A 126 2.71 7.06 6.55
N ALA A 127 3.22 8.28 6.77
CA ALA A 127 2.97 9.40 5.88
C ALA A 127 3.57 9.22 4.49
N ILE A 128 4.80 8.71 4.38
CA ILE A 128 5.41 8.47 3.07
C ILE A 128 4.72 7.33 2.31
N GLU A 129 4.21 6.33 3.02
CA GLU A 129 3.44 5.26 2.40
C GLU A 129 2.11 5.78 1.84
N VAL A 130 1.43 6.67 2.57
CA VAL A 130 0.24 7.38 2.06
C VAL A 130 0.59 8.17 0.80
N LEU A 131 1.70 8.90 0.78
CA LEU A 131 2.16 9.62 -0.41
C LEU A 131 2.45 8.67 -1.58
N PHE A 132 3.10 7.54 -1.32
CA PHE A 132 3.35 6.52 -2.33
C PHE A 132 2.05 5.98 -2.94
N VAL A 133 1.02 5.74 -2.12
CA VAL A 133 -0.30 5.33 -2.63
C VAL A 133 -0.95 6.42 -3.48
N ILE A 134 -0.89 7.69 -3.08
CA ILE A 134 -1.36 8.83 -3.89
C ILE A 134 -0.66 8.84 -5.25
N ILE A 135 0.68 8.73 -5.25
CA ILE A 135 1.49 8.71 -6.48
C ILE A 135 1.06 7.53 -7.36
N ASN A 136 0.89 6.33 -6.81
CA ASN A 136 0.44 5.16 -7.56
C ASN A 136 -0.94 5.36 -8.19
N VAL A 137 -1.90 5.94 -7.47
CA VAL A 137 -3.23 6.25 -8.01
C VAL A 137 -3.15 7.23 -9.18
N ILE A 138 -2.31 8.27 -9.06
CA ILE A 138 -2.08 9.24 -10.14
C ILE A 138 -1.43 8.54 -11.34
N MET A 139 -0.38 7.76 -11.12
CA MET A 139 0.36 7.05 -12.17
C MET A 139 -0.52 6.06 -12.92
N ILE A 140 -1.34 5.28 -12.21
CA ILE A 140 -2.32 4.36 -12.81
C ILE A 140 -3.34 5.16 -13.63
N THR A 141 -3.83 6.29 -13.12
CA THR A 141 -4.78 7.15 -13.84
C THR A 141 -4.18 7.72 -15.13
N VAL A 142 -2.92 8.15 -15.10
CA VAL A 142 -2.19 8.61 -16.29
C VAL A 142 -2.00 7.46 -17.28
N LEU A 143 -1.61 6.28 -16.80
CA LEU A 143 -1.40 5.09 -17.62
C LEU A 143 -2.68 4.64 -18.33
N ILE A 144 -3.82 4.68 -17.65
CA ILE A 144 -5.14 4.34 -18.22
C ILE A 144 -5.47 5.21 -19.43
N LYS A 145 -5.09 6.49 -19.43
CA LYS A 145 -5.35 7.43 -20.53
C LYS A 145 -4.42 7.23 -21.73
N ARG A 146 -3.31 6.51 -21.57
CA ARG A 146 -2.32 6.28 -22.64
C ARG A 146 -2.70 5.05 -23.48
N THR A 147 -2.44 5.12 -24.78
CA THR A 147 -2.76 4.05 -25.75
C THR A 147 -1.53 3.48 -26.46
N ASP A 148 -0.33 3.90 -26.07
CA ASP A 148 0.91 3.33 -26.61
C ASP A 148 1.12 1.87 -26.18
N GLU A 149 1.92 1.13 -26.95
CA GLU A 149 2.15 -0.32 -26.77
C GLU A 149 2.60 -0.66 -25.34
N LYS A 150 3.51 0.14 -24.76
CA LYS A 150 3.97 -0.06 -23.37
C LYS A 150 2.86 0.19 -22.35
N ALA A 151 2.01 1.19 -22.59
CA ALA A 151 0.85 1.45 -21.75
C ALA A 151 -0.16 0.29 -21.81
N MET A 152 -0.38 -0.31 -22.99
CA MET A 152 -1.26 -1.46 -23.14
C MET A 152 -0.73 -2.69 -22.40
N GLN A 153 0.57 -3.02 -22.55
CA GLN A 153 1.22 -4.08 -21.78
C GLN A 153 1.09 -3.85 -20.26
N ALA A 154 1.29 -2.62 -19.80
CA ALA A 154 1.16 -2.28 -18.39
C ALA A 154 -0.30 -2.37 -17.89
N LYS A 155 -1.29 -2.02 -18.71
CA LYS A 155 -2.71 -2.20 -18.39
C LYS A 155 -3.09 -3.68 -18.28
N GLU A 156 -2.60 -4.53 -19.18
CA GLU A 156 -2.81 -5.98 -19.10
C GLU A 156 -2.21 -6.55 -17.80
N MET A 157 -1.02 -6.10 -17.41
CA MET A 157 -0.43 -6.47 -16.11
C MET A 157 -1.28 -6.01 -14.92
N LEU A 158 -1.84 -4.80 -14.96
CA LEU A 158 -2.72 -4.29 -13.90
C LEU A 158 -4.06 -5.04 -13.84
N GLN A 159 -4.62 -5.42 -15.00
CA GLN A 159 -5.81 -6.26 -15.09
C GLN A 159 -5.57 -7.65 -14.49
N ALA A 160 -4.43 -8.28 -14.81
CA ALA A 160 -4.02 -9.55 -14.23
C ALA A 160 -3.86 -9.48 -12.70
N GLN A 161 -3.58 -8.30 -12.14
CA GLN A 161 -3.47 -8.10 -10.69
C GLN A 161 -4.83 -7.93 -9.98
N GLY A 162 -5.94 -7.82 -10.72
CA GLY A 162 -7.32 -7.82 -10.19
C GLY A 162 -7.75 -6.53 -9.48
N ASN A 163 -7.05 -5.42 -9.70
CA ASN A 163 -7.10 -4.25 -8.81
C ASN A 163 -7.99 -3.08 -9.29
N ILE A 164 -9.11 -3.35 -9.97
CA ILE A 164 -9.78 -2.33 -10.80
C ILE A 164 -11.05 -1.73 -10.16
N GLN A 165 -11.60 -2.31 -9.08
CA GLN A 165 -12.94 -1.94 -8.60
C GLN A 165 -13.06 -1.59 -7.11
N ALA A 166 -11.98 -1.23 -6.43
CA ALA A 166 -12.08 -0.76 -5.04
C ALA A 166 -12.60 0.69 -4.98
N SER A 167 -13.65 0.95 -4.18
CA SER A 167 -14.09 2.32 -3.88
C SER A 167 -12.94 3.11 -3.23
N PRO A 168 -12.65 4.35 -3.67
CA PRO A 168 -11.59 5.18 -3.10
C PRO A 168 -11.70 5.37 -1.58
N LEU A 169 -12.92 5.34 -1.03
CA LEU A 169 -13.16 5.45 0.41
C LEU A 169 -12.59 4.27 1.20
N TRP A 170 -12.66 3.06 0.65
CA TRP A 170 -12.04 1.88 1.28
C TRP A 170 -10.52 1.98 1.31
N GLY A 171 -9.93 2.57 0.26
CA GLY A 171 -8.51 2.84 0.23
C GLY A 171 -8.06 3.82 1.32
N ILE A 172 -8.85 4.85 1.60
CA ILE A 172 -8.57 5.80 2.69
C ILE A 172 -8.66 5.11 4.06
N LEU A 173 -9.72 4.33 4.30
CA LEU A 173 -9.87 3.59 5.54
C LEU A 173 -8.70 2.62 5.76
N GLU A 174 -8.33 1.87 4.73
CA GLU A 174 -7.17 0.99 4.77
C GLU A 174 -5.88 1.75 5.13
N ARG A 175 -5.69 2.96 4.59
CA ARG A 175 -4.54 3.80 4.95
C ARG A 175 -4.55 4.27 6.39
N ILE A 176 -5.71 4.59 6.95
CA ILE A 176 -5.83 4.91 8.39
C ILE A 176 -5.36 3.69 9.20
N TRP A 177 -5.89 2.51 8.90
CA TRP A 177 -5.58 1.31 9.66
C TRP A 177 -4.14 0.82 9.49
N ALA A 178 -3.59 0.89 8.27
CA ALA A 178 -2.18 0.60 8.00
C ALA A 178 -1.28 1.60 8.76
N SER A 179 -1.64 2.88 8.80
CA SER A 179 -0.90 3.88 9.57
C SER A 179 -0.89 3.56 11.07
N ALA A 180 -2.03 3.15 11.63
CA ALA A 180 -2.09 2.67 13.02
C ALA A 180 -1.11 1.51 13.27
N PHE A 181 -1.10 0.53 12.36
CA PHE A 181 -0.20 -0.61 12.45
C PHE A 181 1.27 -0.18 12.45
N HIS A 182 1.69 0.64 11.48
CA HIS A 182 3.09 1.08 11.36
C HIS A 182 3.55 1.93 12.54
N ILE A 183 2.71 2.84 13.02
CA ILE A 183 3.02 3.65 14.21
C ILE A 183 3.14 2.75 15.43
N GLY A 184 2.16 1.86 15.65
CA GLY A 184 2.17 0.90 16.74
C GLY A 184 3.39 -0.02 16.73
N ALA A 185 3.72 -0.61 15.58
CA ALA A 185 4.89 -1.48 15.43
C ALA A 185 6.19 -0.73 15.77
N THR A 186 6.28 0.54 15.38
CA THR A 186 7.43 1.40 15.73
C THR A 186 7.55 1.61 17.23
N LEU A 187 6.44 1.86 17.92
CA LEU A 187 6.42 1.97 19.38
C LEU A 187 6.82 0.64 20.04
N ILE A 188 6.19 -0.48 19.65
CA ILE A 188 6.47 -1.80 20.24
C ILE A 188 7.95 -2.17 20.07
N ILE A 189 8.54 -1.95 18.88
CA ILE A 189 9.98 -2.22 18.64
C ILE A 189 10.87 -1.29 19.46
N ALA A 190 10.51 -0.01 19.57
CA ALA A 190 11.27 0.93 20.39
C ALA A 190 11.28 0.52 21.87
N HIS A 191 10.17 0.02 22.40
CA HIS A 191 10.11 -0.49 23.77
C HIS A 191 10.84 -1.83 23.94
N SER A 192 10.61 -2.78 23.02
CA SER A 192 11.20 -4.12 23.07
C SER A 192 11.71 -4.50 21.68
N PRO A 193 13.01 -4.34 21.39
CA PRO A 193 13.59 -4.66 20.08
C PRO A 193 13.35 -6.09 19.60
N TRP A 194 13.26 -7.05 20.54
CA TRP A 194 13.00 -8.46 20.24
C TRP A 194 11.59 -8.72 19.69
N SER A 195 10.64 -7.81 19.91
CA SER A 195 9.29 -7.89 19.33
C SER A 195 9.31 -7.92 17.80
N VAL A 196 10.40 -7.48 17.15
CA VAL A 196 10.62 -7.60 15.70
C VAL A 196 10.42 -9.04 15.21
N LEU A 197 10.80 -10.04 16.01
CA LEU A 197 10.68 -11.45 15.64
C LEU A 197 9.22 -11.89 15.50
N LEU A 198 8.31 -11.26 16.24
CA LEU A 198 6.87 -11.45 16.15
C LEU A 198 6.23 -10.54 15.09
N LEU A 199 6.69 -9.30 15.00
CA LEU A 199 6.13 -8.31 14.07
C LEU A 199 6.46 -8.63 12.61
N ILE A 200 7.60 -9.25 12.30
CA ILE A 200 7.93 -9.73 10.95
C ILE A 200 6.85 -10.69 10.42
N PRO A 201 6.57 -11.85 11.04
CA PRO A 201 5.56 -12.76 10.53
C PRO A 201 4.15 -12.16 10.61
N LEU A 202 3.86 -11.31 11.61
CA LEU A 202 2.57 -10.62 11.70
C LEU A 202 2.33 -9.68 10.51
N HIS A 203 3.30 -8.83 10.19
CA HIS A 203 3.22 -7.87 9.10
C HIS A 203 3.18 -8.59 7.74
N SER A 204 4.09 -9.55 7.51
CA SER A 204 4.09 -10.36 6.29
C SER A 204 2.79 -11.13 6.11
N GLY A 205 2.28 -11.72 7.19
CA GLY A 205 1.00 -12.42 7.22
C GLY A 205 -0.17 -11.48 6.93
N LEU A 206 -0.21 -10.30 7.55
CA LEU A 206 -1.22 -9.28 7.32
C LEU A 206 -1.29 -8.90 5.83
N ASN A 207 -0.15 -8.60 5.20
CA ASN A 207 -0.14 -8.21 3.78
C ASN A 207 -0.60 -9.34 2.86
N LEU A 208 -0.15 -10.58 3.10
CA LEU A 208 -0.58 -11.73 2.32
C LEU A 208 -2.08 -12.01 2.47
N VAL A 209 -2.58 -12.01 3.71
CA VAL A 209 -3.99 -12.30 4.00
C VAL A 209 -4.87 -11.16 3.48
N ALA A 210 -4.47 -9.91 3.66
CA ALA A 210 -5.17 -8.74 3.13
C ALA A 210 -5.34 -8.82 1.61
N VAL A 211 -4.27 -9.15 0.87
CA VAL A 211 -4.32 -9.33 -0.59
C VAL A 211 -5.23 -10.49 -0.99
N ARG A 212 -5.25 -11.59 -0.23
CA ARG A 212 -6.12 -12.75 -0.52
C ARG A 212 -7.59 -12.43 -0.24
N ILE A 213 -7.89 -11.80 0.90
CA ILE A 213 -9.26 -11.43 1.27
C ILE A 213 -9.78 -10.32 0.36
N ALA A 214 -8.95 -9.37 -0.08
CA ALA A 214 -9.38 -8.24 -0.92
C ALA A 214 -9.97 -8.70 -2.25
N LYS A 215 -9.57 -9.88 -2.75
CA LYS A 215 -10.18 -10.52 -3.93
C LYS A 215 -11.65 -10.92 -3.72
N ALA A 216 -12.04 -11.21 -2.48
CA ALA A 216 -13.38 -11.67 -2.12
C ALA A 216 -14.22 -10.60 -1.40
N SER A 217 -13.61 -9.79 -0.53
CA SER A 217 -14.29 -8.79 0.28
C SER A 217 -13.35 -7.68 0.74
N ILE A 218 -13.52 -6.47 0.18
CA ILE A 218 -12.80 -5.27 0.62
C ILE A 218 -13.17 -4.90 2.06
N PHE A 219 -14.42 -5.13 2.45
CA PHE A 219 -14.88 -4.94 3.83
C PHE A 219 -14.12 -5.86 4.80
N GLY A 220 -14.01 -7.16 4.46
CA GLY A 220 -13.27 -8.13 5.26
C GLY A 220 -11.80 -7.74 5.44
N THR A 221 -11.15 -7.29 4.36
CA THR A 221 -9.78 -6.76 4.45
C THR A 221 -9.70 -5.56 5.37
N ASN A 222 -10.61 -4.59 5.25
CA ASN A 222 -10.61 -3.40 6.10
C ASN A 222 -10.82 -3.75 7.59
N MET A 223 -11.71 -4.67 7.91
CA MET A 223 -11.93 -5.10 9.30
C MET A 223 -10.70 -5.80 9.89
N LEU A 224 -10.02 -6.65 9.11
CA LEU A 224 -8.79 -7.31 9.53
C LEU A 224 -7.68 -6.29 9.81
N VAL A 225 -7.42 -5.38 8.86
CA VAL A 225 -6.37 -4.36 8.99
C VAL A 225 -6.72 -3.39 10.13
N ALA A 226 -7.99 -3.01 10.30
CA ALA A 226 -8.45 -2.19 11.42
C ALA A 226 -8.19 -2.85 12.77
N ALA A 227 -8.58 -4.11 12.93
CA ALA A 227 -8.38 -4.84 14.18
C ALA A 227 -6.89 -4.94 14.54
N LEU A 228 -6.06 -5.36 13.60
CA LEU A 228 -4.62 -5.49 13.85
C LEU A 228 -3.93 -4.14 14.03
N GLY A 229 -4.30 -3.13 13.23
CA GLY A 229 -3.76 -1.78 13.33
C GLY A 229 -4.07 -1.12 14.67
N LEU A 230 -5.32 -1.21 15.13
CA LEU A 230 -5.74 -0.69 16.43
C LEU A 230 -5.06 -1.43 17.58
N VAL A 231 -5.04 -2.77 17.57
CA VAL A 231 -4.36 -3.55 18.62
C VAL A 231 -2.89 -3.18 18.69
N THR A 232 -2.21 -3.11 17.55
CA THR A 232 -0.77 -2.80 17.49
C THR A 232 -0.50 -1.38 17.99
N LEU A 233 -1.32 -0.39 17.60
CA LEU A 233 -1.20 0.98 18.08
C LEU A 233 -1.46 1.10 19.58
N THR A 234 -2.56 0.51 20.07
CA THR A 234 -2.93 0.56 21.48
C THR A 234 -1.85 -0.10 22.35
N VAL A 235 -1.38 -1.29 21.98
CA VAL A 235 -0.27 -1.94 22.69
C VAL A 235 0.99 -1.07 22.66
N GLY A 236 1.34 -0.51 21.50
CA GLY A 236 2.48 0.39 21.38
C GLY A 236 2.40 1.61 22.30
N ILE A 237 1.23 2.24 22.42
CA ILE A 237 1.02 3.37 23.34
C ILE A 237 1.11 2.92 24.81
N LEU A 238 0.44 1.82 25.17
CA LEU A 238 0.39 1.33 26.55
C LEU A 238 1.77 0.90 27.08
N LEU A 239 2.69 0.46 26.23
CA LEU A 239 4.05 0.08 26.65
C LEU A 239 4.92 1.27 27.11
N PHE A 240 4.49 2.51 26.88
CA PHE A 240 5.21 3.73 27.27
C PHE A 240 4.48 4.57 28.33
N GLN A 241 3.38 4.06 28.88
CA GLN A 241 2.69 4.63 30.04
C GLN A 241 3.21 3.99 31.33
#